data_AF-A0A931C1U5-F1
#
_entry.id   AF-A0A931C1U5-F1
#
_cell.length_a   1.000
_cell.length_b   1.000
_cell.length_c   1.000
_cell.angle_alpha   90.00
_cell.angle_beta   90.00
_cell.angle_gamma   90.00
#
_symmetry.space_group_name_H-M   'P 1'
#
loop_
_entity.id
_entity.type
_entity.pdbx_description
1 polymer ?
#
loop_
_entity_poly.entity_id
_entity_poly.type
_entity_poly.pdbx_seq_one_letter_code
_entity_poly.pdbx_strand_id
1 'polypeptide(L)'
;MFHQHFLSATGTDLGPLDSGERVLWRGRCAVAEYGFDKASSLPRWTLPEETDVLVTDRRVRFAHASATTLSNGELFWLWPQHLRVQPGNRETGRNATVTQIQLVCTGPEGSFPALVFAGGDVTKVGDADRLANVIRQAIARFRVDNADEIGVPAVQARMLSRLVIGPEFSNYQGGEGQTVTMLGAVPVPAPEPEYAAQPAYPEPVHTEQPVSSAPVSGTPISGSRAYPERPGLAADAIRAEQAIRAEQDSRYAEPDLASRAASLAARVASLISDASDDVPGRSTNLSAYLDGESGPRR
;
A
#
# COMPACT_ATOMS: atom_id res chain seq x y z
N MET A 1 12.79 -9.64 7.74
CA MET A 1 12.84 -10.17 6.37
C MET A 1 11.69 -9.51 5.63
N PHE A 2 11.91 -8.86 4.48
CA PHE A 2 10.80 -8.24 3.74
C PHE A 2 10.02 -9.35 3.02
N HIS A 3 8.73 -9.42 3.29
CA HIS A 3 7.85 -10.37 2.61
C HIS A 3 7.65 -9.93 1.16
N GLN A 4 7.89 -10.82 0.20
CA GLN A 4 7.51 -10.62 -1.19
C GLN A 4 6.06 -11.07 -1.33
N HIS A 5 5.15 -10.15 -1.64
CA HIS A 5 3.72 -10.47 -1.68
C HIS A 5 3.24 -10.88 -3.07
N PHE A 6 3.89 -10.35 -4.12
CA PHE A 6 3.40 -10.50 -5.48
C PHE A 6 4.37 -11.23 -6.41
N LEU A 7 5.64 -11.39 -6.01
CA LEU A 7 6.60 -12.20 -6.75
C LEU A 7 6.39 -13.68 -6.40
N SER A 8 6.31 -14.53 -7.42
CA SER A 8 6.26 -15.97 -7.20
C SER A 8 7.65 -16.51 -6.81
N ALA A 9 7.66 -17.66 -6.14
CA ALA A 9 8.91 -18.35 -5.82
C ALA A 9 9.70 -18.66 -7.10
N THR A 10 11.02 -18.60 -7.04
CA THR A 10 11.88 -18.85 -8.20
C THR A 10 11.58 -20.22 -8.82
N GLY A 11 11.40 -20.25 -10.15
CA GLY A 11 11.06 -21.47 -10.88
C GLY A 11 9.57 -21.81 -10.88
N THR A 12 8.71 -21.00 -10.27
CA THR A 12 7.25 -21.16 -10.39
C THR A 12 6.84 -20.88 -11.83
N ASP A 13 6.23 -21.86 -12.49
CA ASP A 13 5.47 -21.62 -13.71
C ASP A 13 4.02 -21.27 -13.32
N LEU A 14 3.59 -20.07 -13.66
CA LEU A 14 2.21 -19.62 -13.45
C LEU A 14 1.22 -20.30 -14.42
N GLY A 15 1.71 -21.10 -15.38
CA GLY A 15 0.89 -21.87 -16.30
C GLY A 15 0.09 -21.02 -17.28
N PRO A 16 -0.80 -21.62 -18.08
CA PRO A 16 -1.69 -20.86 -18.97
C PRO A 16 -2.71 -20.01 -18.18
N LEU A 17 -3.45 -19.17 -18.89
CA LEU A 17 -4.63 -18.52 -18.31
C LEU A 17 -5.70 -19.56 -17.98
N ASP A 18 -6.51 -19.28 -16.96
CA ASP A 18 -7.60 -20.16 -16.59
C ASP A 18 -8.66 -20.18 -17.70
N SER A 19 -9.41 -21.28 -17.82
CA SER A 19 -10.50 -21.36 -18.79
C SER A 19 -11.52 -20.24 -18.57
N GLY A 20 -11.73 -19.40 -19.59
CA GLY A 20 -12.66 -18.27 -19.55
C GLY A 20 -12.07 -16.97 -19.00
N GLU A 21 -10.81 -16.94 -18.57
CA GLU A 21 -10.12 -15.71 -18.22
C GLU A 21 -9.86 -14.86 -19.47
N ARG A 22 -10.33 -13.60 -19.47
CA ARG A 22 -10.24 -12.71 -20.64
C ARG A 22 -9.12 -11.72 -20.46
N VAL A 23 -8.31 -11.56 -21.51
CA VAL A 23 -7.29 -10.51 -21.57
C VAL A 23 -7.96 -9.16 -21.84
N LEU A 24 -7.74 -8.22 -20.94
CA LEU A 24 -8.25 -6.85 -21.06
C LEU A 24 -7.18 -5.88 -21.55
N TRP A 25 -5.92 -6.12 -21.18
CA TRP A 25 -4.78 -5.35 -21.65
C TRP A 25 -3.50 -6.19 -21.62
N ARG A 26 -2.57 -5.89 -22.53
CA ARG A 26 -1.23 -6.46 -22.59
C ARG A 26 -0.24 -5.38 -23.03
N GLY A 27 0.90 -5.32 -22.38
CA GLY A 27 1.99 -4.42 -22.74
C GLY A 27 3.23 -4.68 -21.92
N ARG A 28 4.20 -3.77 -21.98
CA ARG A 28 5.45 -3.84 -21.24
C ARG A 28 5.67 -2.62 -20.38
N CYS A 29 6.02 -2.83 -19.13
CA CYS A 29 6.38 -1.75 -18.21
C CYS A 29 7.19 -2.29 -17.04
N ALA A 30 7.92 -1.42 -16.35
CA ALA A 30 8.62 -1.78 -15.13
C ALA A 30 7.60 -2.12 -14.05
N VAL A 31 7.88 -3.18 -13.31
CA VAL A 31 7.03 -3.66 -12.21
C VAL A 31 7.84 -3.62 -10.93
N ALA A 32 7.27 -3.10 -9.86
CA ALA A 32 7.93 -3.07 -8.56
C ALA A 32 6.94 -3.39 -7.44
N GLU A 33 7.46 -3.89 -6.31
CA GLU A 33 6.71 -3.93 -5.07
C GLU A 33 7.25 -2.89 -4.11
N TYR A 34 6.37 -2.05 -3.58
CA TYR A 34 6.69 -1.06 -2.56
C TYR A 34 6.06 -1.51 -1.23
N GLY A 35 6.78 -1.33 -0.13
CA GLY A 35 6.21 -1.47 1.22
C GLY A 35 5.99 -0.10 1.84
N PHE A 36 4.76 0.22 2.24
CA PHE A 36 4.47 1.44 3.02
C PHE A 36 4.39 1.16 4.53
N ASP A 37 5.29 0.32 5.05
CA ASP A 37 5.32 -0.11 6.46
C ASP A 37 6.28 0.73 7.34
N LYS A 38 7.15 1.56 6.74
CA LYS A 38 8.07 2.49 7.44
C LYS A 38 8.30 3.77 6.63
N ALA A 39 8.89 4.78 7.26
CA ALA A 39 9.14 6.14 6.75
C ALA A 39 9.93 6.27 5.43
N SER A 40 10.21 5.17 4.71
CA SER A 40 10.81 5.18 3.38
C SER A 40 10.04 4.26 2.43
N SER A 41 9.48 4.83 1.36
CA SER A 41 8.77 4.14 0.28
C SER A 41 9.74 3.59 -0.78
N LEU A 42 10.79 2.90 -0.37
CA LEU A 42 11.73 2.27 -1.31
C LEU A 42 11.11 0.98 -1.87
N PRO A 43 11.38 0.65 -3.14
CA PRO A 43 11.01 -0.65 -3.68
C PRO A 43 11.66 -1.78 -2.88
N ARG A 44 10.86 -2.80 -2.54
CA ARG A 44 11.34 -4.09 -2.04
C ARG A 44 12.03 -4.88 -3.16
N TRP A 45 11.49 -4.79 -4.37
CA TRP A 45 12.09 -5.32 -5.60
C TRP A 45 11.60 -4.53 -6.83
N THR A 46 12.36 -4.60 -7.92
CA THR A 46 12.01 -3.99 -9.22
C THR A 46 12.35 -4.95 -10.36
N LEU A 47 11.50 -4.95 -11.39
CA LEU A 47 11.70 -5.57 -12.69
C LEU A 47 11.75 -4.45 -13.75
N PRO A 48 12.52 -4.61 -14.82
CA PRO A 48 12.80 -3.53 -15.77
C PRO A 48 11.63 -3.28 -16.75
N GLU A 49 11.74 -2.23 -17.57
CA GLU A 49 10.65 -1.75 -18.44
C GLU A 49 10.22 -2.76 -19.51
N GLU A 50 11.05 -3.76 -19.80
CA GLU A 50 10.77 -4.83 -20.74
C GLU A 50 9.93 -5.98 -20.14
N THR A 51 9.50 -5.86 -18.88
CA THR A 51 8.65 -6.86 -18.22
C THR A 51 7.29 -6.94 -18.92
N ASP A 52 6.90 -8.14 -19.36
CA ASP A 52 5.60 -8.37 -19.97
C ASP A 52 4.53 -8.36 -18.87
N VAL A 53 3.50 -7.53 -19.05
CA VAL A 53 2.38 -7.37 -18.12
C VAL A 53 1.07 -7.68 -18.83
N LEU A 54 0.24 -8.48 -18.16
CA LEU A 54 -1.03 -8.96 -18.67
C LEU A 54 -2.12 -8.71 -17.64
N VAL A 55 -3.09 -7.86 -18.00
CA VAL A 55 -4.25 -7.54 -17.16
C VAL A 55 -5.45 -8.33 -17.69
N THR A 56 -6.07 -9.12 -16.81
CA THR A 56 -7.23 -9.94 -17.12
C THR A 56 -8.45 -9.49 -16.33
N ASP A 57 -9.59 -10.14 -16.54
CA ASP A 57 -10.78 -9.94 -15.72
C ASP A 57 -10.71 -10.57 -14.31
N ARG A 58 -9.60 -11.25 -13.96
CA ARG A 58 -9.40 -11.87 -12.64
C ARG A 58 -8.16 -11.39 -11.87
N ARG A 59 -7.10 -11.03 -12.58
CA ARG A 59 -5.79 -10.71 -12.00
C ARG A 59 -4.93 -9.90 -12.97
N VAL A 60 -3.82 -9.38 -12.47
CA VAL A 60 -2.67 -9.01 -13.28
C VAL A 60 -1.57 -10.04 -13.11
N ARG A 61 -0.95 -10.43 -14.22
CA ARG A 61 0.24 -11.28 -14.26
C ARG A 61 1.39 -10.48 -14.87
N PHE A 62 2.59 -10.72 -14.38
CA PHE A 62 3.79 -10.15 -14.95
C PHE A 62 4.90 -11.19 -15.05
N ALA A 63 5.72 -11.09 -16.08
CA ALA A 63 6.84 -11.97 -16.30
C ALA A 63 8.00 -11.20 -16.94
N HIS A 64 9.18 -11.38 -16.39
CA HIS A 64 10.43 -10.89 -16.94
C HIS A 64 11.39 -12.07 -17.09
N ALA A 65 11.77 -12.34 -18.34
CA ALA A 65 12.80 -13.32 -18.66
C ALA A 65 14.12 -12.59 -18.94
N SER A 66 15.16 -12.94 -18.18
CA SER A 66 16.54 -12.60 -18.49
C SER A 66 17.25 -13.81 -19.12
N ALA A 67 18.51 -13.65 -19.54
CA ALA A 67 19.30 -14.75 -20.07
C ALA A 67 19.49 -15.92 -19.09
N THR A 68 19.34 -15.69 -17.78
CA THR A 68 19.65 -16.66 -16.73
C THR A 68 18.52 -16.90 -15.75
N THR A 69 17.50 -16.03 -15.71
CA THR A 69 16.43 -16.07 -14.71
C THR A 69 15.08 -15.75 -15.31
N LEU A 70 14.04 -16.45 -14.84
CA LEU A 70 12.65 -16.10 -15.07
C LEU A 70 12.07 -15.60 -13.74
N SER A 71 11.66 -14.33 -13.72
CA SER A 71 10.95 -13.72 -12.59
C SER A 71 9.52 -13.48 -13.01
N ASN A 72 8.54 -13.98 -12.25
CA ASN A 72 7.14 -13.78 -12.54
C ASN A 72 6.33 -13.59 -11.25
N GLY A 73 5.09 -13.18 -11.41
CA GLY A 73 4.19 -12.95 -10.30
C GLY A 73 2.78 -12.61 -10.74
N GLU A 74 1.88 -12.58 -9.77
CA GLU A 74 0.48 -12.25 -10.00
C GLU A 74 -0.18 -11.56 -8.81
N LEU A 75 -1.22 -10.78 -9.11
CA LEU A 75 -2.04 -10.06 -8.13
C LEU A 75 -3.50 -10.21 -8.52
N PHE A 76 -4.29 -10.85 -7.64
CA PHE A 76 -5.72 -11.05 -7.84
C PHE A 76 -6.55 -9.81 -7.48
N TRP A 77 -7.67 -9.61 -8.18
CA TRP A 77 -8.57 -8.47 -7.97
C TRP A 77 -9.28 -8.43 -6.61
N LEU A 78 -9.16 -9.49 -5.83
CA LEU A 78 -9.66 -9.54 -4.46
C LEU A 78 -8.82 -8.69 -3.48
N TRP A 79 -7.53 -8.41 -3.76
CA TRP A 79 -6.62 -7.76 -2.80
C TRP A 79 -6.53 -6.22 -2.85
N PRO A 80 -6.55 -5.53 -4.00
CA PRO A 80 -6.26 -4.09 -4.02
C PRO A 80 -7.29 -3.24 -3.27
N GLN A 81 -6.85 -2.46 -2.30
CA GLN A 81 -7.67 -1.49 -1.57
C GLN A 81 -7.70 -0.13 -2.26
N HIS A 82 -6.58 0.29 -2.84
CA HIS A 82 -6.49 1.55 -3.57
C HIS A 82 -5.79 1.37 -4.90
N LEU A 83 -6.28 2.10 -5.91
CA LEU A 83 -5.60 2.32 -7.17
C LEU A 83 -5.20 3.79 -7.26
N ARG A 84 -3.91 4.05 -7.42
CA ARG A 84 -3.36 5.41 -7.53
C ARG A 84 -2.66 5.60 -8.86
N VAL A 85 -2.83 6.77 -9.45
CA VAL A 85 -2.02 7.22 -10.59
C VAL A 85 -1.27 8.46 -10.14
N GLN A 86 0.06 8.39 -10.21
CA GLN A 86 0.98 9.48 -9.89
C GLN A 86 1.66 9.94 -11.18
N PRO A 87 1.24 11.08 -11.74
CA PRO A 87 1.89 11.67 -12.90
C PRO A 87 3.33 12.01 -12.59
N GLY A 88 4.23 11.71 -13.52
CA GLY A 88 5.60 12.17 -13.45
C GLY A 88 5.69 13.69 -13.32
N ASN A 89 6.65 14.20 -12.55
CA ASN A 89 6.98 15.62 -12.54
C ASN A 89 8.03 15.92 -13.61
N ARG A 90 7.85 17.03 -14.32
CA ARG A 90 8.80 17.56 -15.30
C ARG A 90 9.63 18.64 -14.62
N GLU A 91 10.41 18.28 -13.60
CA GLU A 91 11.34 19.24 -13.00
C GLU A 91 12.46 19.55 -14.02
N THR A 92 12.54 20.81 -14.46
CA THR A 92 13.59 21.29 -15.36
C THR A 92 14.96 21.14 -14.68
N GLY A 93 15.71 20.12 -15.07
CA GLY A 93 17.12 19.93 -14.70
C GLY A 93 17.46 18.62 -13.98
N ARG A 94 16.46 17.84 -13.54
CA ARG A 94 16.63 16.45 -13.08
C ARG A 94 15.72 15.56 -13.90
N ASN A 95 16.15 14.32 -14.18
CA ASN A 95 15.39 13.37 -14.99
C ASN A 95 13.92 13.36 -14.53
N ALA A 96 13.00 13.68 -15.44
CA ALA A 96 11.57 13.73 -15.13
C ALA A 96 11.16 12.43 -14.42
N THR A 97 10.45 12.52 -13.30
CA THR A 97 9.96 11.30 -12.65
C THR A 97 8.97 10.63 -13.59
N VAL A 98 9.01 9.30 -13.67
CA VAL A 98 8.14 8.54 -14.58
C VAL A 98 6.74 8.45 -13.99
N THR A 99 5.71 8.44 -14.84
CA THR A 99 4.33 8.19 -14.39
C THR A 99 4.23 6.81 -13.76
N GLN A 100 3.55 6.72 -12.61
CA GLN A 100 3.39 5.47 -11.86
C GLN A 100 1.92 5.14 -11.63
N ILE A 101 1.58 3.87 -11.76
CA ILE A 101 0.30 3.30 -11.32
C ILE A 101 0.58 2.40 -10.12
N GLN A 102 -0.15 2.58 -9.01
CA GLN A 102 0.07 1.82 -7.78
C GLN A 102 -1.22 1.11 -7.35
N LEU A 103 -1.12 -0.21 -7.16
CA LEU A 103 -2.16 -1.06 -6.59
C LEU A 103 -1.80 -1.37 -5.14
N VAL A 104 -2.34 -0.59 -4.21
CA VAL A 104 -2.08 -0.71 -2.78
C VAL A 104 -3.02 -1.74 -2.18
N CYS A 105 -2.48 -2.75 -1.52
CA CYS A 105 -3.23 -3.80 -0.84
C CYS A 105 -3.12 -3.66 0.68
N THR A 106 -4.09 -4.21 1.41
CA THR A 106 -3.99 -4.33 2.87
C THR A 106 -3.17 -5.57 3.19
N GLY A 107 -1.98 -5.41 3.73
CA GLY A 107 -1.09 -6.51 4.10
C GLY A 107 -1.22 -6.94 5.56
N PRO A 108 -0.50 -7.99 5.97
CA PRO A 108 -0.44 -8.41 7.37
C PRO A 108 0.22 -7.35 8.25
N GLU A 109 -0.06 -7.38 9.55
CA GLU A 109 0.57 -6.53 10.57
C GLU A 109 0.42 -5.01 10.32
N GLY A 110 -0.62 -4.60 9.59
CA GLY A 110 -0.84 -3.18 9.24
C GLY A 110 0.09 -2.65 8.14
N SER A 111 0.76 -3.53 7.40
CA SER A 111 1.54 -3.16 6.21
C SER A 111 0.62 -2.85 5.02
N PHE A 112 1.14 -2.05 4.08
CA PHE A 112 0.45 -1.77 2.82
C PHE A 112 1.39 -2.05 1.66
N PRO A 113 1.50 -3.31 1.20
CA PRO A 113 2.26 -3.62 0.01
C PRO A 113 1.56 -3.06 -1.22
N ALA A 114 2.33 -2.52 -2.16
CA ALA A 114 1.79 -1.97 -3.40
C ALA A 114 2.53 -2.51 -4.61
N LEU A 115 1.78 -3.01 -5.59
CA LEU A 115 2.31 -3.35 -6.90
C LEU A 115 2.31 -2.08 -7.77
N VAL A 116 3.48 -1.72 -8.28
CA VAL A 116 3.71 -0.46 -9.01
C VAL A 116 4.08 -0.76 -10.46
N PHE A 117 3.44 -0.06 -11.40
CA PHE A 117 3.77 -0.06 -12.82
C PHE A 117 4.31 1.30 -13.25
N ALA A 118 5.42 1.34 -13.99
CA ALA A 118 6.01 2.57 -14.50
C ALA A 118 6.81 2.34 -15.79
N GLY A 119 7.03 3.38 -16.58
CA GLY A 119 7.88 3.28 -17.80
C GLY A 119 7.29 2.43 -18.91
N GLY A 120 8.07 2.09 -19.93
CA GLY A 120 7.60 1.32 -21.09
C GLY A 120 6.34 1.92 -21.72
N ASP A 121 5.32 1.08 -21.89
CA ASP A 121 4.02 1.44 -22.47
C ASP A 121 3.19 2.39 -21.59
N VAL A 122 3.55 2.61 -20.32
CA VAL A 122 2.87 3.56 -19.40
C VAL A 122 3.68 4.82 -19.12
N THR A 123 4.67 5.13 -19.96
CA THR A 123 5.52 6.32 -19.80
C THR A 123 4.73 7.62 -19.81
N LYS A 124 3.71 7.73 -20.68
CA LYS A 124 2.88 8.94 -20.79
C LYS A 124 1.69 8.85 -19.84
N VAL A 125 1.30 10.00 -19.27
CA VAL A 125 0.15 10.10 -18.36
C VAL A 125 -1.14 9.53 -18.98
N GLY A 126 -1.42 9.85 -20.24
CA GLY A 126 -2.62 9.31 -20.90
C GLY A 126 -2.60 7.79 -21.12
N ASP A 127 -1.42 7.19 -21.30
CA ASP A 127 -1.30 5.73 -21.38
C ASP A 127 -1.50 5.08 -20.00
N ALA A 128 -0.94 5.71 -18.96
CA ALA A 128 -1.14 5.28 -17.58
C ALA A 128 -2.61 5.38 -17.14
N ASP A 129 -3.30 6.48 -17.48
CA ASP A 129 -4.72 6.66 -17.19
C ASP A 129 -5.57 5.60 -17.89
N ARG A 130 -5.28 5.28 -19.16
CA ARG A 130 -5.95 4.21 -19.89
C ARG A 130 -5.81 2.86 -19.17
N LEU A 131 -4.57 2.49 -18.80
CA LEU A 131 -4.34 1.23 -18.08
C LEU A 131 -5.01 1.25 -16.70
N ALA A 132 -4.91 2.34 -15.95
CA ALA A 132 -5.56 2.48 -14.65
C ALA A 132 -7.09 2.33 -14.76
N ASN A 133 -7.71 2.88 -15.79
CA ASN A 133 -9.15 2.70 -16.04
C ASN A 133 -9.50 1.25 -16.38
N VAL A 134 -8.69 0.55 -17.17
CA VAL A 134 -8.87 -0.90 -17.43
C VAL A 134 -8.80 -1.69 -16.12
N ILE A 135 -7.79 -1.44 -15.29
CA ILE A 135 -7.62 -2.14 -14.01
C ILE A 135 -8.78 -1.82 -13.05
N ARG A 136 -9.18 -0.53 -12.95
CA ARG A 136 -10.31 -0.09 -12.14
C ARG A 136 -11.59 -0.84 -12.51
N GLN A 137 -11.90 -0.91 -13.81
CA GLN A 137 -13.09 -1.58 -14.31
C GLN A 137 -13.00 -3.10 -14.08
N ALA A 138 -11.82 -3.70 -14.28
CA ALA A 138 -11.59 -5.13 -14.05
C ALA A 138 -11.85 -5.51 -12.58
N ILE A 139 -11.28 -4.76 -11.64
CA ILE A 139 -11.48 -4.99 -10.19
C ILE A 139 -12.95 -4.76 -9.82
N ALA A 140 -13.55 -3.66 -10.26
CA ALA A 140 -14.93 -3.35 -9.93
C ALA A 140 -15.90 -4.44 -10.44
N ARG A 141 -15.72 -4.88 -11.69
CA ARG A 141 -16.53 -5.94 -12.28
C ARG A 141 -16.33 -7.28 -11.57
N PHE A 142 -15.08 -7.68 -11.34
CA PHE A 142 -14.77 -8.90 -10.60
C PHE A 142 -15.45 -8.92 -9.23
N ARG A 143 -15.41 -7.82 -8.48
CA ARG A 143 -16.02 -7.76 -7.13
C ARG A 143 -17.53 -7.69 -7.15
N VAL A 144 -18.14 -7.14 -8.19
CA VAL A 144 -19.60 -7.19 -8.38
C VAL A 144 -20.03 -8.61 -8.69
N ASP A 145 -19.33 -9.28 -9.61
CA ASP A 145 -19.66 -10.64 -10.06
C ASP A 145 -19.47 -11.68 -8.94
N ASN A 146 -18.58 -11.42 -7.97
CA ASN A 146 -18.28 -12.33 -6.85
C ASN A 146 -18.74 -11.78 -5.49
N ALA A 147 -19.61 -10.76 -5.45
CA ALA A 147 -19.92 -10.00 -4.23
C ALA A 147 -20.37 -10.87 -3.04
N ASP A 148 -21.19 -11.89 -3.31
CA ASP A 148 -21.70 -12.82 -2.29
C ASP A 148 -20.57 -13.67 -1.69
N GLU A 149 -19.62 -14.12 -2.52
CA GLU A 149 -18.49 -14.95 -2.09
C GLU A 149 -17.48 -14.18 -1.24
N ILE A 150 -17.24 -12.92 -1.58
CA ILE A 150 -16.32 -12.03 -0.84
C ILE A 150 -17.01 -11.26 0.30
N GLY A 151 -18.29 -11.55 0.58
CA GLY A 151 -19.03 -10.95 1.68
C GLY A 151 -19.30 -9.45 1.53
N VAL A 152 -19.35 -8.93 0.30
CA VAL A 152 -19.62 -7.51 0.04
C VAL A 152 -21.13 -7.24 0.16
N PRO A 153 -21.57 -6.36 1.08
CA PRO A 153 -22.99 -6.04 1.23
C PRO A 153 -23.59 -5.48 -0.06
N ALA A 154 -24.85 -5.81 -0.35
CA ALA A 154 -25.54 -5.38 -1.58
C ALA A 154 -25.51 -3.86 -1.84
N VAL A 155 -25.51 -3.03 -0.78
CA VAL A 155 -25.38 -1.57 -0.90
C VAL A 155 -24.00 -1.18 -1.44
N GLN A 156 -22.94 -1.84 -0.97
CA GLN A 156 -21.57 -1.61 -1.44
C GLN A 156 -21.36 -2.19 -2.85
N ALA A 157 -21.98 -3.32 -3.18
CA ALA A 157 -21.96 -3.86 -4.56
C ALA A 157 -22.59 -2.89 -5.58
N ARG A 158 -23.68 -2.20 -5.20
CA ARG A 158 -24.27 -1.11 -6.02
C ARG A 158 -23.33 0.08 -6.17
N MET A 159 -22.57 0.42 -5.14
CA MET A 159 -21.54 1.47 -5.23
C MET A 159 -20.38 1.04 -6.14
N LEU A 160 -19.93 -0.22 -6.06
CA LEU A 160 -18.92 -0.79 -6.98
C LEU A 160 -19.40 -0.77 -8.44
N SER A 161 -20.69 -1.03 -8.68
CA SER A 161 -21.27 -0.93 -10.03
C SER A 161 -21.11 0.48 -10.61
N ARG A 162 -21.14 1.52 -9.75
CA ARG A 162 -20.83 2.89 -10.19
C ARG A 162 -19.36 3.07 -10.51
N LEU A 163 -18.43 2.30 -9.95
CA LEU A 163 -17.02 2.31 -10.36
C LEU A 163 -16.75 1.57 -11.68
N VAL A 164 -17.71 0.83 -12.22
CA VAL A 164 -17.59 0.30 -13.59
C VAL A 164 -17.82 1.40 -14.63
N ILE A 165 -18.75 2.32 -14.32
CA ILE A 165 -19.20 3.40 -15.23
C ILE A 165 -18.63 4.77 -14.80
N GLY A 166 -18.08 4.85 -13.59
CA GLY A 166 -17.78 6.09 -12.90
C GLY A 166 -16.61 6.86 -13.50
N PRO A 167 -16.34 8.07 -12.96
CA PRO A 167 -15.37 8.99 -13.52
C PRO A 167 -14.03 8.29 -13.72
N GLU A 168 -13.50 8.50 -14.92
CA GLU A 168 -12.24 7.93 -15.34
C GLU A 168 -11.06 8.71 -14.77
N PHE A 169 -9.92 8.04 -14.63
CA PHE A 169 -8.66 8.73 -14.42
C PHE A 169 -8.41 9.70 -15.58
N SER A 170 -8.11 10.95 -15.24
CA SER A 170 -7.86 12.03 -16.20
C SER A 170 -6.82 12.96 -15.57
N ASN A 171 -5.57 12.51 -15.59
CA ASN A 171 -4.45 13.23 -15.04
C ASN A 171 -3.72 14.06 -16.10
N TYR A 172 -2.87 14.96 -15.65
CA TYR A 172 -1.95 15.72 -16.49
C TYR A 172 -0.53 15.65 -15.93
N GLN A 173 0.46 15.83 -16.79
CA GLN A 173 1.87 15.79 -16.41
C GLN A 173 2.17 16.83 -15.31
N GLY A 174 2.79 16.40 -14.22
CA GLY A 174 3.10 17.26 -13.07
C GLY A 174 1.90 17.59 -12.17
N GLY A 175 0.73 17.00 -12.41
CA GLY A 175 -0.41 17.12 -11.50
C GLY A 175 -0.24 16.29 -10.21
N GLU A 176 -1.12 16.50 -9.24
CA GLU A 176 -1.09 15.81 -7.92
C GLU A 176 -1.37 14.30 -8.02
N GLY A 177 -1.93 13.85 -9.13
CA GLY A 177 -2.39 12.48 -9.31
C GLY A 177 -3.78 12.25 -8.72
N GLN A 178 -4.27 11.03 -8.90
CA GLN A 178 -5.61 10.62 -8.47
C GLN A 178 -5.54 9.29 -7.74
N THR A 179 -6.40 9.13 -6.72
CA THR A 179 -6.53 7.89 -5.95
C THR A 179 -7.99 7.48 -5.90
N VAL A 180 -8.26 6.21 -6.18
CA VAL A 180 -9.59 5.59 -6.07
C VAL A 180 -9.53 4.48 -5.04
N THR A 181 -10.50 4.47 -4.11
CA THR A 181 -10.67 3.40 -3.13
C THR A 181 -11.59 2.32 -3.71
N MET A 182 -11.15 1.07 -3.61
CA MET A 182 -11.84 -0.11 -4.13
C MET A 182 -12.51 -0.84 -2.97
N LEU A 183 -13.85 -0.80 -2.91
CA LEU A 183 -14.63 -1.47 -1.87
C LEU A 183 -14.53 -3.00 -1.99
N GLY A 184 -14.65 -3.72 -0.87
CA GLY A 184 -14.59 -5.19 -0.87
C GLY A 184 -13.19 -5.78 -1.02
N ALA A 185 -12.14 -5.02 -0.67
CA ALA A 185 -10.78 -5.54 -0.63
C ALA A 185 -10.63 -6.53 0.53
N VAL A 186 -10.00 -7.67 0.26
CA VAL A 186 -9.65 -8.69 1.25
C VAL A 186 -8.15 -8.55 1.56
N PRO A 187 -7.73 -8.69 2.83
CA PRO A 187 -6.31 -8.62 3.19
C PRO A 187 -5.48 -9.66 2.43
N VAL A 188 -4.26 -9.27 2.03
CA VAL A 188 -3.26 -10.18 1.49
C VAL A 188 -2.83 -11.12 2.62
N PRO A 189 -2.85 -12.45 2.41
CA PRO A 189 -2.42 -13.39 3.43
C PRO A 189 -0.95 -13.15 3.80
N ALA A 190 -0.62 -13.38 5.07
CA ALA A 190 0.78 -13.50 5.46
C ALA A 190 1.38 -14.72 4.76
N PRO A 191 2.64 -14.67 4.30
CA PRO A 191 3.31 -15.89 3.87
C PRO A 191 3.30 -16.87 5.04
N GLU A 192 2.86 -18.11 4.79
CA GLU A 192 2.91 -19.14 5.81
C GLU A 192 4.34 -19.23 6.34
N PRO A 193 4.54 -19.25 7.67
CA PRO A 193 5.86 -19.52 8.20
C PRO A 193 6.27 -20.87 7.62
N GLU A 194 7.38 -20.89 6.88
CA GLU A 194 8.08 -22.13 6.57
C GLU A 194 8.35 -22.78 7.93
N TYR A 195 7.48 -23.70 8.33
CA TYR A 195 7.76 -24.59 9.44
C TYR A 195 8.99 -25.33 8.98
N ALA A 196 10.15 -24.87 9.43
CA ALA A 196 11.41 -25.58 9.31
C ALA A 196 11.07 -27.01 9.65
N ALA A 197 11.11 -27.89 8.65
CA ALA A 197 10.86 -29.30 8.82
C ALA A 197 11.67 -29.71 10.04
N GLN A 198 10.98 -30.00 11.15
CA GLN A 198 11.67 -30.44 12.36
C GLN A 198 12.53 -31.60 11.88
N PRO A 199 13.86 -31.57 12.07
CA PRO A 199 14.67 -32.72 11.72
C PRO A 199 14.02 -33.89 12.43
N ALA A 200 13.48 -34.83 11.65
CA ALA A 200 12.90 -36.04 12.16
C ALA A 200 13.99 -36.67 13.03
N TYR A 201 13.84 -36.56 14.35
CA TYR A 201 14.70 -37.28 15.26
C TYR A 201 14.54 -38.76 14.88
N PRO A 202 15.62 -39.47 14.53
CA PRO A 202 15.51 -40.88 14.25
C PRO A 202 14.91 -41.55 15.49
N GLU A 203 13.78 -42.22 15.32
CA GLU A 203 13.17 -43.02 16.38
C GLU A 203 14.24 -43.97 16.94
N PRO A 204 14.53 -43.94 18.25
CA PRO A 204 15.43 -44.91 18.82
C PRO A 204 14.78 -46.29 18.73
N VAL A 205 15.44 -47.18 17.98
CA VAL A 205 15.08 -48.59 17.86
C VAL A 205 15.01 -49.19 19.27
N HIS A 206 13.80 -49.54 19.71
CA HIS A 206 13.58 -50.25 20.96
C HIS A 206 14.25 -51.62 20.86
N THR A 207 15.40 -51.77 21.51
CA THR A 207 15.96 -53.09 21.80
C THR A 207 15.28 -53.61 23.06
N GLU A 208 14.47 -54.65 22.90
CA GLU A 208 13.83 -55.34 24.01
C GLU A 208 14.88 -55.90 24.98
N GLN A 209 14.82 -55.47 26.25
CA GLN A 209 15.46 -56.16 27.37
C GLN A 209 14.51 -56.25 28.57
N PRO A 210 14.59 -57.34 29.34
CA PRO A 210 13.47 -57.79 30.16
C PRO A 210 13.37 -57.10 31.52
N VAL A 211 12.10 -56.97 31.93
CA VAL A 211 11.54 -56.64 33.24
C VAL A 211 12.42 -56.89 34.47
N SER A 212 12.59 -55.83 35.28
CA SER A 212 12.77 -55.94 36.73
C SER A 212 11.97 -54.84 37.44
N SER A 213 11.14 -55.28 38.37
CA SER A 213 10.15 -54.53 39.14
C SER A 213 10.73 -53.69 40.27
N ALA A 214 10.29 -52.45 40.43
CA ALA A 214 10.15 -51.77 41.73
C ALA A 214 9.16 -50.58 41.63
N PRO A 215 8.27 -50.35 42.61
CA PRO A 215 7.26 -49.30 42.57
C PRO A 215 7.59 -48.14 43.53
N VAL A 216 7.46 -46.86 43.12
CA VAL A 216 7.14 -45.77 44.08
C VAL A 216 6.41 -44.61 43.39
N SER A 217 5.29 -44.22 43.99
CA SER A 217 4.46 -43.04 43.75
C SER A 217 5.21 -41.70 43.76
N GLY A 218 4.69 -40.74 42.99
CA GLY A 218 5.03 -39.32 43.15
C GLY A 218 4.24 -38.42 42.21
N THR A 219 3.10 -37.91 42.65
CA THR A 219 2.36 -36.81 42.01
C THR A 219 3.19 -35.51 42.06
N PRO A 220 3.36 -34.76 40.96
CA PRO A 220 3.96 -33.43 41.04
C PRO A 220 2.96 -32.40 41.56
N ILE A 221 3.36 -31.72 42.64
CA ILE A 221 2.67 -30.62 43.30
C ILE A 221 2.95 -29.33 42.51
N SER A 222 1.91 -28.56 42.21
CA SER A 222 2.01 -27.21 41.67
C SER A 222 2.78 -26.30 42.62
N GLY A 223 4.07 -26.06 42.33
CA GLY A 223 4.88 -25.06 43.01
C GLY A 223 4.58 -23.68 42.46
N SER A 224 3.87 -22.85 43.23
CA SER A 224 3.76 -21.41 43.02
C SER A 224 5.17 -20.79 43.04
N ARG A 225 5.70 -20.48 41.86
CA ARG A 225 6.96 -19.73 41.71
C ARG A 225 6.73 -18.29 42.17
N ALA A 226 7.12 -18.01 43.41
CA ALA A 226 7.50 -16.67 43.82
C ALA A 226 8.70 -16.24 42.94
N TYR A 227 8.51 -15.24 42.10
CA TYR A 227 9.61 -14.61 41.36
C TYR A 227 10.42 -13.77 42.35
N PRO A 228 11.74 -14.01 42.50
CA PRO A 228 12.59 -13.09 43.24
C PRO A 228 12.61 -11.74 42.52
N GLU A 229 12.47 -10.65 43.29
CA GLU A 229 12.52 -9.27 42.82
C GLU A 229 13.70 -9.06 41.86
N ARG A 230 13.40 -8.83 40.59
CA ARG A 230 14.39 -8.49 39.58
C ARG A 230 14.84 -7.04 39.84
N PRO A 231 16.12 -6.79 40.19
CA PRO A 231 16.60 -5.44 40.42
C PRO A 231 16.41 -4.60 39.15
N GLY A 232 15.71 -3.47 39.27
CA GLY A 232 15.42 -2.56 38.14
C GLY A 232 13.95 -2.44 37.74
N LEU A 233 13.05 -3.27 38.29
CA LEU A 233 11.62 -3.24 37.98
C LEU A 233 10.97 -1.89 38.30
N ALA A 234 11.41 -1.23 39.37
CA ALA A 234 10.97 0.13 39.71
C ALA A 234 11.47 1.19 38.71
N ALA A 235 12.67 1.04 38.17
CA ALA A 235 13.20 1.96 37.16
C ALA A 235 12.50 1.77 35.80
N ASP A 236 12.15 0.53 35.47
CA ASP A 236 11.39 0.22 34.26
C ASP A 236 9.93 0.69 34.36
N ALA A 237 9.32 0.63 35.54
CA ALA A 237 8.00 1.21 35.80
C ALA A 237 7.99 2.73 35.60
N ILE A 238 8.99 3.45 36.14
CA ILE A 238 9.11 4.90 35.95
C ILE A 238 9.32 5.25 34.46
N ARG A 239 10.14 4.47 33.73
CA ARG A 239 10.36 4.67 32.30
C ARG A 239 9.08 4.42 31.48
N ALA A 240 8.27 3.43 31.87
CA ALA A 240 6.99 3.14 31.24
C ALA A 240 5.97 4.28 31.47
N GLU A 241 5.88 4.82 32.67
CA GLU A 241 4.99 5.96 32.97
C GLU A 241 5.39 7.22 32.19
N GLN A 242 6.68 7.50 32.05
CA GLN A 242 7.18 8.62 31.25
C GLN A 242 6.84 8.46 29.77
N ALA A 243 6.92 7.24 29.22
CA ALA A 243 6.54 6.96 27.84
C ALA A 243 5.03 7.17 27.59
N ILE A 244 4.17 6.71 28.52
CA ILE A 244 2.72 6.90 28.42
C ILE A 244 2.35 8.39 28.45
N ARG A 245 2.98 9.18 29.32
CA ARG A 245 2.75 10.63 29.39
C ARG A 245 3.19 11.34 28.10
N ALA A 246 4.33 10.94 27.52
CA ALA A 246 4.79 11.50 26.25
C ALA A 246 3.85 11.18 25.07
N GLU A 247 3.27 9.97 25.02
CA GLU A 247 2.27 9.64 23.99
C GLU A 247 0.99 10.46 24.15
N GLN A 248 0.53 10.69 25.39
CA GLN A 248 -0.63 11.54 25.65
C GLN A 248 -0.37 12.98 25.21
N ASP A 249 0.79 13.55 25.55
CA ASP A 249 1.17 14.90 25.13
C ASP A 249 1.26 15.02 23.59
N SER A 250 1.79 14.02 22.89
CA SER A 250 1.82 14.04 21.42
C SER A 250 0.44 14.05 20.77
N ARG A 251 -0.57 13.45 21.42
CA ARG A 251 -1.96 13.45 20.91
C ARG A 251 -2.64 14.79 21.08
N TYR A 252 -2.19 15.62 22.03
CA TYR A 252 -2.76 16.94 22.29
C TYR A 252 -1.94 18.09 21.68
N ALA A 253 -0.67 17.87 21.32
CA ALA A 253 0.24 18.92 20.86
C ALA A 253 0.10 19.33 19.38
N GLU A 254 -0.59 18.55 18.54
CA GLU A 254 -0.81 18.95 17.14
C GLU A 254 -2.27 19.40 16.91
N PRO A 255 -2.51 20.70 16.65
CA PRO A 255 -3.78 21.11 16.08
C PRO A 255 -3.91 20.45 14.71
N ASP A 256 -4.88 19.53 14.61
CA ASP A 256 -5.23 18.74 13.44
C ASP A 256 -5.08 19.55 12.15
N LEU A 257 -4.48 18.95 11.11
CA LEU A 257 -4.37 19.55 9.78
C LEU A 257 -5.73 20.04 9.27
N ALA A 258 -6.83 19.39 9.66
CA ALA A 258 -8.18 19.85 9.37
C ALA A 258 -8.51 21.20 10.06
N SER A 259 -8.07 21.42 11.29
CA SER A 259 -8.26 22.69 12.01
C SER A 259 -7.42 23.83 11.40
N ARG A 260 -6.22 23.51 10.91
CA ARG A 260 -5.38 24.48 10.18
C ARG A 260 -5.99 24.81 8.82
N ALA A 261 -6.46 23.81 8.08
CA ALA A 261 -7.15 24.00 6.81
C ALA A 261 -8.45 24.81 6.97
N ALA A 262 -9.23 24.53 8.02
CA ALA A 262 -10.44 25.29 8.35
C ALA A 262 -10.13 26.76 8.71
N SER A 263 -9.08 26.99 9.52
CA SER A 263 -8.63 28.35 9.85
C SER A 263 -8.12 29.13 8.63
N LEU A 264 -7.47 28.44 7.68
CA LEU A 264 -7.01 29.03 6.44
C LEU A 264 -8.17 29.32 5.47
N ALA A 265 -9.11 28.38 5.33
CA ALA A 265 -10.32 28.56 4.55
C ALA A 265 -11.17 29.72 5.06
N ALA A 266 -11.28 29.88 6.39
CA ALA A 266 -11.99 31.02 7.00
C ALA A 266 -11.34 32.37 6.68
N ARG A 267 -10.00 32.45 6.66
CA ARG A 267 -9.30 33.69 6.25
C ARG A 267 -9.48 33.99 4.77
N VAL A 268 -9.41 32.97 3.92
CA VAL A 268 -9.61 33.13 2.47
C VAL A 268 -11.05 33.59 2.18
N ALA A 269 -12.04 33.00 2.84
CA ALA A 269 -13.43 33.44 2.72
C ALA A 269 -13.62 34.89 3.18
N SER A 270 -13.02 35.29 4.32
CA SER A 270 -13.06 36.67 4.80
C SER A 270 -12.44 37.65 3.81
N LEU A 271 -11.32 37.29 3.17
CA LEU A 271 -10.64 38.15 2.19
C LEU A 271 -11.50 38.33 0.91
N ILE A 272 -12.19 37.27 0.49
CA ILE A 272 -13.07 37.31 -0.69
C ILE A 272 -14.35 38.10 -0.41
N SER A 273 -14.91 37.97 0.79
CA SER A 273 -16.07 38.76 1.19
C SER A 273 -15.76 40.26 1.30
N ASP A 274 -14.58 40.62 1.83
CA ASP A 274 -14.14 42.01 1.91
C ASP A 274 -13.81 42.63 0.54
N ALA A 275 -13.49 41.80 -0.45
CA ALA A 275 -13.29 42.22 -1.85
C ALA A 275 -14.60 42.42 -2.63
N SER A 276 -15.75 42.05 -2.07
CA SER A 276 -17.06 42.12 -2.75
C SER A 276 -17.87 43.37 -2.41
N ASP A 277 -17.47 44.16 -1.41
CA ASP A 277 -18.01 45.50 -1.15
C ASP A 277 -17.23 46.55 -1.95
N ASP A 278 -17.29 46.42 -3.27
CA ASP A 278 -16.72 47.42 -4.18
C ASP A 278 -17.71 48.57 -4.35
N VAL A 279 -17.49 49.61 -3.55
CA VAL A 279 -17.92 50.98 -3.85
C VAL A 279 -17.45 51.32 -5.26
N PRO A 280 -18.33 51.73 -6.19
CA PRO A 280 -17.97 51.93 -7.57
C PRO A 280 -16.93 53.05 -7.70
N GLY A 281 -15.68 52.68 -7.98
CA GLY A 281 -14.60 53.62 -8.29
C GLY A 281 -13.20 53.27 -7.78
N ARG A 282 -12.99 52.18 -7.03
CA ARG A 282 -11.66 51.88 -6.45
C ARG A 282 -11.01 50.65 -7.08
N SER A 283 -10.48 50.80 -8.29
CA SER A 283 -9.62 49.79 -8.91
C SER A 283 -8.42 49.46 -8.01
N THR A 284 -8.38 48.26 -7.44
CA THR A 284 -7.24 47.71 -6.71
C THR A 284 -6.17 47.27 -7.69
N ASN A 285 -5.36 48.21 -8.17
CA ASN A 285 -4.15 47.93 -8.94
C ASN A 285 -3.10 47.27 -8.03
N LEU A 286 -3.10 45.95 -7.98
CA LEU A 286 -2.09 45.11 -7.31
C LEU A 286 -0.67 45.32 -7.86
N SER A 287 -0.54 45.90 -9.06
CA SER A 287 0.74 46.30 -9.66
C SER A 287 1.45 47.42 -8.88
N ALA A 288 0.74 48.24 -8.09
CA ALA A 288 1.36 49.31 -7.30
C ALA A 288 2.09 48.79 -6.04
N TYR A 289 1.78 47.58 -5.57
CA TYR A 289 2.40 46.99 -4.37
C TYR A 289 3.63 46.13 -4.68
N LEU A 290 3.85 45.73 -5.94
CA LEU A 290 4.99 44.90 -6.33
C LEU A 290 6.24 45.71 -6.76
N ASP A 291 6.09 47.02 -7.00
CA ASP A 291 7.19 47.91 -7.43
C ASP A 291 7.86 48.69 -6.27
N GLY A 292 7.63 48.29 -5.01
CA GLY A 292 8.01 49.07 -3.82
C GLY A 292 9.39 48.80 -3.19
N GLU A 293 10.16 47.80 -3.64
CA GLU A 293 11.44 47.42 -3.00
C GLU A 293 12.66 47.57 -3.93
N SER A 294 12.93 48.81 -4.36
CA SER A 294 14.26 49.18 -4.82
C SER A 294 14.59 50.61 -4.38
N GLY A 295 14.89 50.77 -3.09
CA GLY A 295 15.41 52.01 -2.53
C GLY A 295 16.86 52.29 -2.99
N PRO A 296 17.25 53.57 -3.15
CA PRO A 296 18.58 53.93 -3.63
C PRO A 296 19.64 53.81 -2.52
N ARG A 297 20.77 53.20 -2.85
CA ARG A 297 22.01 53.29 -2.06
C ARG A 297 22.61 54.70 -2.21
N ARG A 298 22.80 55.38 -1.09
CA ARG A 298 23.88 56.35 -0.90
C ARG A 298 24.69 55.91 0.30
#